data_AF-A0A9P0GJB7-F1
#
_entry.id   AF-A0A9P0GJB7-F1
#
_cell.length_a   1.000
_cell.length_b   1.000
_cell.length_c   1.000
_cell.angle_alpha   90.00
_cell.angle_beta   90.00
_cell.angle_gamma   90.00
#
_symmetry.space_group_name_H-M   'P 1'
#
loop_
_entity.id
_entity.type
_entity.pdbx_description
1 polymer ?
#
loop_
_entity_poly.entity_id
_entity_poly.type
_entity_poly.pdbx_seq_one_letter_code
_entity_poly.pdbx_strand_id
1 'polypeptide(L)'
;MSLKPRRVDFNATWGAIRETIKGVITLDHVARTVWNDRFSDVYSICVAHPEPMADRLYAETKQYLIDHVAKLLNKVQEDGEQNLVKNYFHYWSQYSVGSQYLHSLYLYLNQQHIKTQKLSDAEIIYGSSDITGGEQMEIGELALEVWQSGMIAPLGQRLVKLLLEAIDQDRSQQPLTIPIEAVRGTIISFVEVQGYRKKGQLQLYQELFEEPFLDASGEHFKRDAARLLQEKDVSLYMEKVKAKIEEELFRARRFLHYSSFPKVSHRCETHMVAEHLQFLYSECNGMVQNERKKDLSNMYDLLKSVQNAMVVLVDTVLDHIKTQGLAVSINDLILFRILKNIPIQPYGFIAVTN
;
A
#
# COMPACT_ATOMS: atom_id res chain seq x y z
N MET A 1 47.13 -7.60 13.14
CA MET A 1 46.89 -8.67 12.15
C MET A 1 47.64 -8.33 10.86
N SER A 2 48.37 -9.26 10.25
CA SER A 2 49.13 -9.03 9.01
C SER A 2 48.23 -9.30 7.80
N LEU A 3 48.14 -8.35 6.87
CA LEU A 3 47.29 -8.38 5.66
C LEU A 3 47.79 -9.33 4.55
N LYS A 4 48.65 -10.30 4.87
CA LYS A 4 49.21 -11.22 3.86
C LYS A 4 48.26 -12.42 3.64
N PRO A 5 48.09 -12.90 2.40
CA PRO A 5 47.37 -14.14 2.11
C PRO A 5 47.94 -15.30 2.95
N ARG A 6 47.07 -16.03 3.63
CA ARG A 6 47.43 -17.16 4.49
C ARG A 6 46.60 -18.39 4.11
N ARG A 7 47.13 -19.57 4.44
CA ARG A 7 46.32 -20.79 4.46
C ARG A 7 45.36 -20.69 5.64
N VAL A 8 44.06 -20.72 5.36
CA VAL A 8 42.99 -20.64 6.35
C VAL A 8 42.30 -21.99 6.41
N ASP A 9 42.06 -22.51 7.61
CA ASP A 9 41.16 -23.66 7.79
C ASP A 9 39.71 -23.17 7.70
N PHE A 10 39.08 -23.49 6.57
CA PHE A 10 37.72 -23.09 6.28
C PHE A 10 36.72 -23.63 7.31
N ASN A 11 36.87 -24.87 7.78
CA ASN A 11 35.86 -25.49 8.65
C ASN A 11 35.85 -24.87 10.05
N ALA A 12 37.04 -24.58 10.59
CA ALA A 12 37.18 -23.94 11.90
C ALA A 12 36.70 -22.48 11.88
N THR A 13 37.08 -21.71 10.85
CA THR A 13 36.64 -20.32 10.69
C THR A 13 35.16 -20.21 10.37
N TRP A 14 34.63 -21.09 9.52
CA TRP A 14 33.20 -21.19 9.24
C TRP A 14 32.38 -21.53 10.48
N GLY A 15 32.84 -22.45 11.34
CA GLY A 15 32.16 -22.76 12.59
C GLY A 15 31.99 -21.53 13.49
N ALA A 16 33.04 -20.73 13.65
CA ALA A 16 33.01 -19.49 14.45
C ALA A 16 32.13 -18.39 13.81
N ILE A 17 32.18 -18.27 12.48
CA ILE A 17 31.30 -17.37 11.72
C ILE A 17 29.83 -17.81 11.88
N ARG A 18 29.53 -19.11 11.72
CA ARG A 18 28.19 -19.67 11.83
C ARG A 18 27.55 -19.43 13.20
N GLU A 19 28.29 -19.61 14.29
CA GLU A 19 27.78 -19.29 15.63
C GLU A 19 27.48 -17.79 15.78
N THR A 20 28.30 -16.93 15.18
CA THR A 20 28.04 -15.49 15.18
C THR A 20 26.82 -15.14 14.33
N ILE A 21 26.67 -15.73 13.14
CA ILE A 21 25.50 -15.56 12.27
C ILE A 21 24.23 -16.01 13.00
N LYS A 22 24.28 -17.14 13.71
CA LYS A 22 23.18 -17.63 14.53
C LYS A 22 22.74 -16.57 15.55
N GLY A 23 23.69 -16.05 16.34
CA GLY A 23 23.41 -15.00 17.32
C GLY A 23 22.86 -13.73 16.68
N VAL A 24 23.40 -13.32 15.54
CA VAL A 24 22.97 -12.10 14.83
C VAL A 24 21.55 -12.22 14.27
N ILE A 25 21.21 -13.37 13.67
CA ILE A 25 19.88 -13.60 13.07
C ILE A 25 18.80 -13.71 14.16
N THR A 26 19.14 -14.26 15.34
CA THR A 26 18.20 -14.34 16.47
C THR A 26 18.20 -13.08 17.34
N LEU A 27 18.95 -12.03 16.97
CA LEU A 27 19.18 -10.83 17.79
C LEU A 27 19.67 -11.12 19.21
N ASP A 28 20.51 -12.15 19.36
CA ASP A 28 21.17 -12.49 20.63
C ASP A 28 22.42 -11.61 20.86
N HIS A 29 22.90 -11.56 22.10
CA HIS A 29 24.05 -10.73 22.46
C HIS A 29 25.34 -11.26 21.84
N VAL A 30 25.91 -10.50 20.90
CA VAL A 30 27.24 -10.74 20.34
C VAL A 30 28.22 -9.70 20.87
N ALA A 31 29.28 -10.17 21.54
CA ALA A 31 30.34 -9.30 22.03
C ALA A 31 31.03 -8.57 20.87
N ARG A 32 31.29 -7.26 21.04
CA ARG A 32 31.87 -6.41 19.98
C ARG A 32 33.24 -6.88 19.49
N THR A 33 34.03 -7.49 20.38
CA THR A 33 35.32 -8.09 20.03
C THR A 33 35.14 -9.22 19.02
N VAL A 34 34.22 -10.15 19.33
CA VAL A 34 33.86 -11.27 18.46
C VAL A 34 33.34 -10.75 17.11
N TRP A 35 32.48 -9.73 17.12
CA TRP A 35 31.96 -9.11 15.90
C TRP A 35 33.09 -8.55 15.00
N ASN A 36 34.04 -7.81 15.58
CA ASN A 36 35.17 -7.26 14.83
C ASN A 36 36.11 -8.35 14.30
N ASP A 37 36.33 -9.40 15.08
CA ASP A 37 37.15 -10.55 14.66
C ASP A 37 36.51 -11.26 13.46
N ARG A 38 35.17 -11.37 13.42
CA ARG A 38 34.45 -11.98 12.29
C ARG A 38 34.66 -11.23 10.96
N PHE A 39 34.79 -9.90 10.94
CA PHE A 39 35.16 -9.20 9.70
C PHE A 39 36.55 -9.61 9.19
N SER A 40 37.49 -9.79 10.11
CA SER A 40 38.84 -10.25 9.78
C SER A 40 38.82 -11.69 9.27
N ASP A 41 37.97 -12.55 9.84
CA ASP A 41 37.80 -13.93 9.41
C ASP A 41 37.20 -13.99 8.00
N VAL A 42 36.13 -13.22 7.71
CA VAL A 42 35.53 -13.12 6.36
C VAL A 42 36.58 -12.63 5.35
N TYR A 43 37.35 -11.60 5.69
CA TYR A 43 38.45 -11.12 4.84
C TYR A 43 39.49 -12.22 4.58
N SER A 44 39.90 -12.95 5.62
CA SER A 44 40.92 -14.00 5.51
C SER A 44 40.48 -15.17 4.62
N ILE A 45 39.19 -15.52 4.63
CA ILE A 45 38.61 -16.56 3.76
C ILE A 45 38.56 -16.09 2.30
N CYS A 46 38.22 -14.83 2.07
CA CYS A 46 38.19 -14.25 0.72
C CYS A 46 39.59 -14.11 0.11
N VAL A 47 40.60 -13.82 0.92
CA VAL A 47 42.02 -13.63 0.49
C VAL A 47 42.86 -14.90 0.76
N ALA A 48 42.21 -16.05 0.98
CA ALA A 48 42.89 -17.31 1.24
C ALA A 48 43.71 -17.77 0.03
N HIS A 49 44.80 -18.50 0.30
CA HIS A 49 45.69 -19.09 -0.71
C HIS A 49 45.76 -20.61 -0.48
N PRO A 50 45.67 -21.48 -1.52
CA PRO A 50 45.92 -21.24 -2.96
C PRO A 50 44.78 -20.61 -3.77
N GLU A 51 43.52 -20.86 -3.41
CA GLU A 51 42.33 -20.37 -4.12
C GLU A 51 41.42 -19.59 -3.16
N PRO A 52 40.74 -18.53 -3.65
CA PRO A 52 39.76 -17.81 -2.85
C PRO A 52 38.57 -18.71 -2.55
N MET A 53 38.20 -18.85 -1.27
CA MET A 53 37.11 -19.74 -0.82
C MET A 53 35.78 -18.99 -0.66
N ALA A 54 35.63 -17.86 -1.34
CA ALA A 54 34.49 -16.97 -1.24
C ALA A 54 33.19 -17.60 -1.76
N ASP A 55 33.23 -18.31 -2.90
CA ASP A 55 32.04 -18.98 -3.45
C ASP A 55 31.54 -20.10 -2.52
N ARG A 56 32.49 -20.81 -1.89
CA ARG A 56 32.17 -21.82 -0.88
C ARG A 56 31.53 -21.19 0.37
N LEU A 57 32.06 -20.05 0.84
CA LEU A 57 31.48 -19.30 1.94
C LEU A 57 30.06 -18.83 1.62
N TYR A 58 29.83 -18.37 0.38
CA TYR A 58 28.51 -17.96 -0.10
C TYR A 58 27.52 -19.13 -0.11
N ALA A 59 27.91 -20.28 -0.68
CA ALA A 59 27.07 -21.47 -0.75
C ALA A 59 26.70 -22.02 0.64
N GLU A 60 27.67 -22.09 1.55
CA GLU A 60 27.43 -22.54 2.94
C GLU A 60 26.53 -21.55 3.71
N THR A 61 26.70 -20.25 3.49
CA THR A 61 25.82 -19.22 4.07
C THR A 61 24.40 -19.34 3.52
N LYS A 62 24.24 -19.56 2.21
CA LYS A 62 22.95 -19.80 1.58
C LYS A 62 22.26 -21.02 2.19
N GLN A 63 22.96 -22.14 2.29
CA GLN A 63 22.41 -23.38 2.86
C GLN A 63 22.01 -23.18 4.32
N TYR A 64 22.83 -22.49 5.11
CA TYR A 64 22.52 -22.18 6.50
C TYR A 64 21.24 -21.33 6.63
N LEU A 65 21.06 -20.31 5.79
CA LEU A 65 19.85 -19.48 5.78
C LEU A 65 18.62 -20.30 5.44
N ILE A 66 18.71 -21.19 4.43
CA ILE A 66 17.60 -22.08 4.03
C ILE A 66 17.22 -23.01 5.18
N ASP A 67 18.20 -23.68 5.79
CA ASP A 67 17.96 -24.60 6.92
C ASP A 67 17.38 -23.86 8.14
N HIS A 68 17.83 -22.63 8.38
CA HIS A 68 17.32 -21.81 9.48
C HIS A 68 15.86 -21.41 9.23
N VAL A 69 15.54 -20.94 8.04
CA VAL A 69 14.17 -20.56 7.66
C VAL A 69 13.24 -21.77 7.69
N ALA A 70 13.68 -22.94 7.22
CA ALA A 70 12.89 -24.17 7.32
C ALA A 70 12.58 -24.57 8.78
N LYS A 71 13.54 -24.39 9.71
CA LYS A 71 13.30 -24.60 11.15
C LYS A 71 12.32 -23.59 11.73
N LEU A 72 12.40 -22.33 11.31
CA LEU A 72 11.44 -21.29 11.74
C LEU A 72 10.04 -21.58 11.21
N LEU A 73 9.91 -22.05 9.96
CA LEU A 73 8.63 -22.42 9.36
C LEU A 73 7.92 -23.48 10.21
N ASN A 74 8.62 -24.54 10.61
CA ASN A 74 8.04 -25.60 11.45
C ASN A 74 7.54 -25.03 12.79
N LYS A 75 8.34 -24.20 13.46
CA LYS A 75 7.92 -23.56 14.73
C LYS A 75 6.69 -22.66 14.56
N VAL A 76 6.63 -21.90 13.47
CA VAL A 76 5.49 -21.02 13.18
C VAL A 76 4.22 -21.83 12.91
N GLN A 77 4.35 -23.02 12.31
CA GLN A 77 3.22 -23.89 12.02
C GLN A 77 2.71 -24.66 13.26
N GLU A 78 3.59 -24.99 14.21
CA GLU A 78 3.24 -25.73 15.44
C GLU A 78 2.30 -24.94 16.36
N ASP A 79 2.44 -23.61 16.42
CA ASP A 79 1.70 -22.73 17.34
C ASP A 79 0.25 -22.39 16.90
N GLY A 80 -0.22 -22.97 15.79
CA GLY A 80 -1.59 -22.87 15.30
C GLY A 80 -1.95 -21.56 14.56
N GLU A 81 -3.15 -21.52 13.98
CA GLU A 81 -3.57 -20.42 13.08
C GLU A 81 -3.77 -19.08 13.77
N GLN A 82 -4.25 -19.07 15.02
CA GLN A 82 -4.56 -17.82 15.74
C GLN A 82 -3.30 -17.01 16.10
N ASN A 83 -2.16 -17.68 16.28
CA ASN A 83 -0.87 -17.05 16.57
C ASN A 83 0.01 -16.93 15.33
N LEU A 84 -0.41 -17.47 14.18
CA LEU A 84 0.39 -17.53 12.95
C LEU A 84 0.94 -16.16 12.55
N VAL A 85 0.07 -15.13 12.48
CA VAL A 85 0.47 -13.77 12.10
C VAL A 85 1.39 -13.14 13.14
N LYS A 86 1.15 -13.38 14.44
CA LYS A 86 1.97 -12.83 15.54
C LYS A 86 3.38 -13.41 15.51
N ASN A 87 3.46 -14.73 15.39
CA ASN A 87 4.72 -15.47 15.34
C ASN A 87 5.49 -15.15 14.07
N TYR A 88 4.81 -15.14 12.93
CA TYR A 88 5.41 -14.68 11.67
C TYR A 88 6.02 -13.29 11.82
N PHE A 89 5.26 -12.32 12.36
CA PHE A 89 5.77 -10.97 12.56
C PHE A 89 6.96 -10.91 13.53
N HIS A 90 6.92 -11.68 14.62
CA HIS A 90 8.02 -11.76 15.58
C HIS A 90 9.32 -12.24 14.91
N TYR A 91 9.26 -13.37 14.20
CA TYR A 91 10.42 -13.92 13.51
C TYR A 91 10.85 -13.06 12.32
N TRP A 92 9.91 -12.44 11.59
CA TRP A 92 10.23 -11.48 10.53
C TRP A 92 11.00 -10.28 11.06
N SER A 93 10.54 -9.69 12.17
CA SER A 93 11.18 -8.52 12.79
C SER A 93 12.62 -8.83 13.23
N GLN A 94 12.85 -10.03 13.80
CA GLN A 94 14.20 -10.48 14.12
C GLN A 94 15.05 -10.72 12.87
N TYR A 95 14.49 -11.42 11.88
CA TYR A 95 15.19 -11.81 10.68
C TYR A 95 15.55 -10.62 9.78
N SER A 96 14.67 -9.63 9.65
CA SER A 96 14.90 -8.45 8.80
C SER A 96 16.08 -7.64 9.32
N VAL A 97 16.13 -7.36 10.63
CA VAL A 97 17.25 -6.70 11.29
C VAL A 97 18.51 -7.57 11.25
N GLY A 98 18.38 -8.87 11.52
CA GLY A 98 19.46 -9.84 11.41
C GLY A 98 20.09 -9.87 10.00
N SER A 99 19.27 -9.73 8.95
CA SER A 99 19.74 -9.68 7.56
C SER A 99 20.55 -8.41 7.26
N GLN A 100 20.20 -7.27 7.87
CA GLN A 100 20.95 -6.02 7.72
C GLN A 100 22.33 -6.12 8.37
N TYR A 101 22.40 -6.72 9.55
CA TYR A 101 23.68 -7.02 10.20
C TYR A 101 24.50 -8.03 9.42
N LEU A 102 23.87 -9.08 8.88
CA LEU A 102 24.52 -10.06 8.02
C LEU A 102 25.10 -9.39 6.77
N HIS A 103 24.32 -8.54 6.10
CA HIS A 103 24.77 -7.75 4.96
C HIS A 103 26.01 -6.91 5.32
N SER A 104 26.02 -6.31 6.51
CA SER A 104 27.13 -5.51 7.00
C SER A 104 28.38 -6.36 7.26
N LEU A 105 28.24 -7.52 7.89
CA LEU A 105 29.35 -8.46 8.14
C LEU A 105 30.01 -8.93 6.84
N TYR A 106 29.19 -9.16 5.81
CA TYR A 106 29.62 -9.62 4.51
C TYR A 106 29.95 -8.49 3.51
N LEU A 107 30.08 -7.24 3.97
CA LEU A 107 30.34 -6.08 3.10
C LEU A 107 31.55 -6.30 2.17
N TYR A 108 32.63 -6.90 2.67
CA TYR A 108 33.82 -7.19 1.88
C TYR A 108 33.53 -8.21 0.76
N LEU A 109 32.82 -9.30 1.08
CA LEU A 109 32.40 -10.31 0.11
C LEU A 109 31.47 -9.70 -0.96
N ASN A 110 30.49 -8.90 -0.52
CA ASN A 110 29.55 -8.21 -1.40
C ASN A 110 30.27 -7.25 -2.37
N GLN A 111 31.30 -6.53 -1.91
CA GLN A 111 32.01 -5.57 -2.75
C GLN A 111 33.07 -6.20 -3.66
N GLN A 112 33.79 -7.24 -3.21
CA GLN A 112 34.98 -7.75 -3.89
C GLN A 112 34.78 -9.04 -4.67
N HIS A 113 33.74 -9.81 -4.36
CA HIS A 113 33.40 -11.04 -5.10
C HIS A 113 32.12 -10.87 -5.91
N ILE A 114 31.09 -10.26 -5.33
CA ILE A 114 29.78 -10.15 -5.99
C ILE A 114 29.76 -9.02 -7.04
N LYS A 115 30.32 -7.83 -6.73
CA LYS A 115 30.35 -6.72 -7.71
C LYS A 115 31.34 -6.92 -8.86
N THR A 116 32.44 -7.62 -8.63
CA THR A 116 33.42 -8.02 -9.67
C THR A 116 32.83 -9.05 -10.63
N GLN A 117 31.96 -9.94 -10.16
CA GLN A 117 31.19 -10.83 -11.04
C GLN A 117 30.03 -10.11 -11.74
N LYS A 118 29.43 -9.07 -11.13
CA LYS A 118 28.40 -8.22 -11.75
C LYS A 118 28.95 -7.23 -12.82
N LEU A 119 30.27 -7.08 -12.94
CA LEU A 119 30.92 -6.14 -13.87
C LEU A 119 31.86 -6.86 -14.84
N SER A 120 31.27 -7.46 -15.88
CA SER A 120 31.90 -7.47 -17.19
C SER A 120 31.13 -6.50 -18.08
N ASP A 121 31.63 -5.27 -18.22
CA ASP A 121 31.08 -4.28 -19.15
C ASP A 121 31.02 -4.81 -20.60
N ALA A 122 31.78 -5.86 -20.92
CA ALA A 122 31.76 -6.54 -22.21
C ALA A 122 30.48 -7.36 -22.45
N GLU A 123 29.86 -7.93 -21.41
CA GLU A 123 28.65 -8.76 -21.53
C GLU A 123 27.37 -7.93 -21.70
N ILE A 124 27.36 -6.72 -21.15
CA ILE A 124 26.27 -5.74 -21.34
C ILE A 124 26.31 -5.16 -22.77
N ILE A 125 27.50 -5.02 -23.36
CA ILE A 125 27.69 -4.47 -24.72
C ILE A 125 27.45 -5.51 -25.81
N TYR A 126 27.86 -6.76 -25.61
CA TYR A 126 27.66 -7.85 -26.56
C TYR A 126 26.61 -8.82 -26.01
N GLY A 127 25.33 -8.52 -26.24
CA GLY A 127 24.17 -9.27 -25.75
C GLY A 127 24.12 -10.75 -26.15
N SER A 128 24.94 -11.57 -25.51
CA SER A 128 24.83 -13.03 -25.49
C SER A 128 24.04 -13.40 -24.24
N SER A 129 22.74 -13.61 -24.42
CA SER A 129 21.87 -14.12 -23.38
C SER A 129 22.22 -15.58 -23.10
N ASP A 130 22.86 -15.82 -21.96
CA ASP A 130 22.68 -17.04 -21.18
C ASP A 130 22.43 -16.63 -19.72
N ILE A 131 21.17 -16.25 -19.45
CA ILE A 131 20.65 -15.95 -18.10
C ILE A 131 20.44 -17.29 -17.37
N THR A 132 21.52 -18.04 -17.16
CA THR A 132 21.52 -19.31 -16.41
C THR A 132 22.73 -19.47 -15.48
N GLY A 133 23.68 -18.54 -15.50
CA GLY A 133 24.65 -18.36 -14.41
C GLY A 133 24.00 -17.53 -13.30
N GLY A 134 23.52 -18.18 -12.24
CA GLY A 134 22.79 -17.54 -11.16
C GLY A 134 23.49 -16.26 -10.69
N GLU A 135 22.86 -15.11 -10.94
CA GLU A 135 23.34 -13.81 -10.46
C GLU A 135 23.58 -13.96 -8.96
N GLN A 136 24.84 -13.98 -8.52
CA GLN A 136 25.15 -14.00 -7.10
C GLN A 136 24.59 -12.69 -6.52
N MET A 137 23.52 -12.83 -5.75
CA MET A 137 22.87 -11.72 -5.07
C MET A 137 23.67 -11.36 -3.83
N GLU A 138 23.68 -10.08 -3.44
CA GLU A 138 24.33 -9.67 -2.19
C GLU A 138 23.71 -10.44 -1.02
N ILE A 139 24.47 -10.72 0.04
CA ILE A 139 24.01 -11.60 1.13
C ILE A 139 22.70 -11.12 1.78
N GLY A 140 22.47 -9.80 1.84
CA GLY A 140 21.20 -9.23 2.31
C GLY A 140 20.04 -9.53 1.37
N GLU A 141 20.25 -9.41 0.05
CA GLU A 141 19.26 -9.72 -0.98
C GLU A 141 18.93 -11.22 -0.96
N LEU A 142 19.95 -12.07 -0.84
CA LEU A 142 19.81 -13.52 -0.70
C LEU A 142 18.98 -13.89 0.53
N ALA A 143 19.23 -13.25 1.67
CA ALA A 143 18.45 -13.50 2.90
C ALA A 143 16.96 -13.20 2.68
N LEU A 144 16.63 -12.09 2.02
CA LEU A 144 15.26 -11.73 1.70
C LEU A 144 14.63 -12.72 0.71
N GLU A 145 15.36 -13.18 -0.31
CA GLU A 145 14.88 -14.20 -1.25
C GLU A 145 14.60 -15.55 -0.57
N VAL A 146 15.50 -15.98 0.32
CA VAL A 146 15.31 -17.21 1.12
C VAL A 146 14.09 -17.08 2.03
N TRP A 147 13.85 -15.90 2.62
CA TRP A 147 12.62 -15.65 3.37
C TRP A 147 11.37 -15.68 2.49
N GLN A 148 11.44 -15.09 1.29
CA GLN A 148 10.32 -15.09 0.33
C GLN A 148 9.92 -16.51 -0.06
N SER A 149 10.88 -17.33 -0.45
CA SER A 149 10.66 -18.71 -0.91
C SER A 149 10.34 -19.67 0.24
N GLY A 150 10.97 -19.49 1.41
CA GLY A 150 10.83 -20.38 2.55
C GLY A 150 9.66 -20.09 3.49
N MET A 151 9.27 -18.81 3.65
CA MET A 151 8.19 -18.42 4.57
C MET A 151 6.96 -17.89 3.82
N ILE A 152 7.15 -16.93 2.92
CA ILE A 152 6.02 -16.26 2.27
C ILE A 152 5.33 -17.17 1.26
N ALA A 153 6.05 -17.93 0.45
CA ALA A 153 5.44 -18.84 -0.51
C ALA A 153 4.53 -19.91 0.15
N PRO A 154 4.94 -20.63 1.22
CA PRO A 154 4.06 -21.63 1.85
C PRO A 154 2.98 -21.04 2.75
N LEU A 155 3.24 -19.91 3.44
CA LEU A 155 2.27 -19.34 4.39
C LEU A 155 1.41 -18.22 3.80
N GLY A 156 1.77 -17.67 2.64
CA GLY A 156 1.22 -16.43 2.10
C GLY A 156 -0.30 -16.42 2.03
N GLN A 157 -0.91 -17.43 1.42
CA GLN A 157 -2.37 -17.51 1.30
C GLN A 157 -3.08 -17.54 2.66
N ARG A 158 -2.53 -18.28 3.64
CA ARG A 158 -3.09 -18.37 4.99
C ARG A 158 -2.93 -17.06 5.76
N LEU A 159 -1.76 -16.42 5.63
CA LEU A 159 -1.50 -15.11 6.21
C LEU A 159 -2.48 -14.08 5.64
N VAL A 160 -2.62 -14.00 4.32
CA VAL A 160 -3.54 -13.06 3.66
C VAL A 160 -4.97 -13.26 4.15
N LYS A 161 -5.46 -14.50 4.23
CA LYS A 161 -6.79 -14.79 4.76
C LYS A 161 -6.98 -14.21 6.18
N LEU A 162 -6.06 -14.49 7.10
CA LEU A 162 -6.13 -13.98 8.48
C LEU A 162 -5.99 -12.45 8.56
N LEU A 163 -5.18 -11.85 7.69
CA LEU A 163 -5.03 -10.39 7.62
C LEU A 163 -6.32 -9.73 7.13
N LEU A 164 -7.00 -10.30 6.13
CA LEU A 164 -8.29 -9.80 5.64
C LEU A 164 -9.38 -9.95 6.70
N GLU A 165 -9.43 -11.07 7.43
CA GLU A 165 -10.34 -11.28 8.56
C GLU A 165 -10.09 -10.25 9.68
N ALA A 166 -8.83 -9.95 10.01
CA ALA A 166 -8.49 -8.92 10.98
C ALA A 166 -8.95 -7.53 10.54
N ILE A 167 -8.82 -7.19 9.25
CA ILE A 167 -9.30 -5.91 8.71
C ILE A 167 -10.84 -5.85 8.73
N ASP A 168 -11.53 -6.96 8.47
CA ASP A 168 -13.00 -7.02 8.56
C ASP A 168 -13.52 -6.89 10.00
N GLN A 169 -12.79 -7.45 10.98
CA GLN A 169 -13.05 -7.21 12.41
C GLN A 169 -12.93 -5.72 12.76
N ASP A 170 -11.89 -5.05 12.26
CA ASP A 170 -11.69 -3.60 12.46
C ASP A 170 -12.81 -2.76 11.80
N ARG A 171 -13.32 -3.19 10.63
CA ARG A 171 -14.52 -2.57 10.01
C ARG A 171 -15.76 -2.71 10.86
N SER A 172 -15.93 -3.87 11.47
CA SER A 172 -17.07 -4.21 12.33
C SER A 172 -16.96 -3.62 13.74
N GLN A 173 -15.93 -2.82 14.03
CA GLN A 173 -15.62 -2.28 15.36
C GLN A 173 -15.47 -3.36 16.45
N GLN A 174 -15.11 -4.58 16.05
CA GLN A 174 -14.85 -5.68 16.96
C GLN A 174 -13.42 -5.60 17.48
N PRO A 175 -13.14 -6.09 18.71
CA PRO A 175 -11.78 -6.16 19.21
C PRO A 175 -10.95 -7.07 18.31
N LEU A 176 -9.84 -6.54 17.81
CA LEU A 176 -8.91 -7.29 16.96
C LEU A 176 -8.36 -8.51 17.70
N THR A 177 -8.48 -9.68 17.08
CA THR A 177 -7.88 -10.92 17.60
C THR A 177 -6.34 -10.87 17.56
N ILE A 178 -5.81 -10.12 16.59
CA ILE A 178 -4.37 -9.99 16.30
C ILE A 178 -3.94 -8.53 16.55
N PRO A 179 -2.81 -8.29 17.25
CA PRO A 179 -2.26 -6.95 17.42
C PRO A 179 -2.09 -6.21 16.09
N ILE A 180 -2.45 -4.92 16.10
CA ILE A 180 -2.37 -4.02 14.94
C ILE A 180 -0.97 -4.01 14.33
N GLU A 181 0.06 -3.99 15.18
CA GLU A 181 1.46 -3.98 14.77
C GLU A 181 1.84 -5.26 14.03
N ALA A 182 1.32 -6.41 14.44
CA ALA A 182 1.57 -7.68 13.76
C ALA A 182 0.89 -7.74 12.39
N VAL A 183 -0.35 -7.23 12.28
CA VAL A 183 -1.06 -7.13 11.00
C VAL A 183 -0.30 -6.21 10.05
N ARG A 184 -0.04 -4.97 10.47
CA ARG A 184 0.68 -3.98 9.66
C ARG A 184 2.09 -4.46 9.30
N GLY A 185 2.84 -4.98 10.27
CA GLY A 185 4.20 -5.45 10.05
C GLY A 185 4.28 -6.64 9.08
N THR A 186 3.31 -7.55 9.13
CA THR A 186 3.20 -8.64 8.16
C THR A 186 2.92 -8.11 6.76
N ILE A 187 1.99 -7.15 6.62
CA ILE A 187 1.67 -6.53 5.32
C ILE A 187 2.90 -5.82 4.74
N ILE A 188 3.61 -5.03 5.55
CA ILE A 188 4.82 -4.31 5.13
C ILE A 188 5.97 -5.29 4.81
N SER A 189 6.03 -6.47 5.44
CA SER A 189 7.03 -7.49 5.09
C SER A 189 6.96 -7.91 3.61
N PHE A 190 5.76 -7.95 3.02
CA PHE A 190 5.60 -8.29 1.59
C PHE A 190 6.19 -7.23 0.65
N VAL A 191 6.34 -5.99 1.13
CA VAL A 191 7.01 -4.90 0.42
C VAL A 191 8.52 -4.97 0.65
N GLU A 192 8.93 -5.06 1.92
CA GLU A 192 10.35 -5.03 2.31
C GLU A 192 11.16 -6.18 1.72
N VAL A 193 10.57 -7.38 1.62
CA VAL A 193 11.22 -8.55 1.03
C VAL A 193 11.62 -8.33 -0.43
N GLN A 194 10.92 -7.47 -1.18
CA GLN A 194 11.26 -7.16 -2.57
C GLN A 194 11.97 -5.81 -2.73
N GLY A 195 12.34 -5.14 -1.62
CA GLY A 195 12.97 -3.82 -1.65
C GLY A 195 14.29 -3.77 -2.42
N TYR A 196 15.00 -4.90 -2.56
CA TYR A 196 16.24 -4.98 -3.32
C TYR A 196 16.04 -4.97 -4.85
N ARG A 197 14.85 -5.32 -5.34
CA ARG A 197 14.61 -5.41 -6.79
C ARG A 197 14.63 -4.01 -7.42
N LYS A 198 15.29 -3.85 -8.58
CA LYS A 198 15.27 -2.55 -9.31
C LYS A 198 13.92 -2.27 -9.98
N LYS A 199 13.16 -3.31 -10.32
CA LYS A 199 11.82 -3.24 -10.91
C LYS A 199 10.91 -4.20 -10.16
N GLY A 200 9.64 -3.83 -9.98
CA GLY A 200 8.65 -4.69 -9.34
C GLY A 200 8.83 -4.85 -7.82
N GLN A 201 9.33 -3.83 -7.11
CA GLN A 201 9.50 -3.84 -5.64
C GLN A 201 8.21 -4.08 -4.86
N LEU A 202 7.06 -3.82 -5.49
CA LEU A 202 5.75 -3.98 -4.88
C LEU A 202 5.00 -5.20 -5.44
N GLN A 203 5.58 -5.97 -6.35
CA GLN A 203 4.84 -6.98 -7.11
C GLN A 203 4.26 -8.06 -6.19
N LEU A 204 5.05 -8.57 -5.25
CA LEU A 204 4.60 -9.56 -4.27
C LEU A 204 3.50 -9.00 -3.39
N TYR A 205 3.66 -7.77 -2.89
CA TYR A 205 2.63 -7.09 -2.12
C TYR A 205 1.33 -6.92 -2.93
N GLN A 206 1.45 -6.53 -4.20
CA GLN A 206 0.32 -6.29 -5.10
C GLN A 206 -0.47 -7.58 -5.36
N GLU A 207 0.21 -8.63 -5.81
CA GLU A 207 -0.39 -9.90 -6.19
C GLU A 207 -0.87 -10.71 -4.98
N LEU A 208 -0.08 -10.76 -3.90
CA LEU A 208 -0.39 -11.60 -2.76
C LEU A 208 -1.45 -10.98 -1.84
N PHE A 209 -1.43 -9.66 -1.67
CA PHE A 209 -2.24 -8.99 -0.65
C PHE A 209 -3.12 -7.86 -1.19
N GLU A 210 -2.56 -6.90 -1.94
CA GLU A 210 -3.30 -5.69 -2.34
C GLU A 210 -4.52 -6.02 -3.21
N GLU A 211 -4.38 -6.89 -4.20
CA GLU A 211 -5.48 -7.32 -5.06
C GLU A 211 -6.59 -8.04 -4.27
N PRO A 212 -6.31 -9.11 -3.50
CA PRO A 212 -7.31 -9.74 -2.64
C PRO A 212 -7.97 -8.76 -1.65
N PHE A 213 -7.20 -7.82 -1.10
CA PHE A 213 -7.71 -6.80 -0.21
C PHE A 213 -8.68 -5.85 -0.93
N LEU A 214 -8.32 -5.37 -2.12
CA LEU A 214 -9.16 -4.47 -2.91
C LEU A 214 -10.45 -5.16 -3.35
N ASP A 215 -10.40 -6.46 -3.67
CA ASP A 215 -11.58 -7.24 -4.04
C ASP A 215 -12.52 -7.44 -2.84
N ALA A 216 -11.98 -7.89 -1.70
CA ALA A 216 -12.77 -8.03 -0.47
C ALA A 216 -13.37 -6.70 0.00
N SER A 217 -12.62 -5.60 -0.15
CA SER A 217 -13.10 -4.25 0.16
C SER A 217 -14.17 -3.79 -0.82
N GLY A 218 -14.03 -4.10 -2.12
CA GLY A 218 -15.04 -3.81 -3.14
C GLY A 218 -16.37 -4.50 -2.83
N GLU A 219 -16.34 -5.78 -2.46
CA GLU A 219 -17.54 -6.51 -2.05
C GLU A 219 -18.16 -5.96 -0.75
N HIS A 220 -17.34 -5.44 0.17
CA HIS A 220 -17.84 -4.71 1.33
C HIS A 220 -18.55 -3.41 0.91
N PHE A 221 -17.95 -2.62 0.02
CA PHE A 221 -18.54 -1.36 -0.46
C PHE A 221 -19.85 -1.57 -1.22
N LYS A 222 -19.95 -2.61 -2.06
CA LYS A 222 -21.20 -2.98 -2.72
C LYS A 222 -22.32 -3.30 -1.73
N ARG A 223 -22.01 -4.09 -0.69
CA ARG A 223 -22.98 -4.44 0.37
C ARG A 223 -23.44 -3.22 1.14
N ASP A 224 -22.53 -2.32 1.49
CA ASP A 224 -22.86 -1.08 2.19
C ASP A 224 -23.66 -0.13 1.31
N ALA A 225 -23.25 0.08 0.05
CA ALA A 225 -23.99 0.89 -0.92
C ALA A 225 -25.43 0.37 -1.09
N ALA A 226 -25.61 -0.93 -1.32
CA ALA A 226 -26.92 -1.55 -1.45
C ALA A 226 -27.80 -1.34 -0.20
N ARG A 227 -27.22 -1.38 1.01
CA ARG A 227 -27.93 -1.10 2.26
C ARG A 227 -28.36 0.36 2.35
N LEU A 228 -27.46 1.29 2.04
CA LEU A 228 -27.74 2.73 2.10
C LEU A 228 -28.77 3.17 1.06
N LEU A 229 -28.76 2.58 -0.13
CA LEU A 229 -29.76 2.86 -1.17
C LEU A 229 -31.19 2.49 -0.77
N GLN A 230 -31.38 1.58 0.20
CA GLN A 230 -32.72 1.22 0.70
C GLN A 230 -33.38 2.37 1.48
N GLU A 231 -32.59 3.31 2.01
CA GLU A 231 -33.09 4.50 2.72
C GLU A 231 -33.73 5.51 1.75
N LYS A 232 -33.44 5.40 0.44
CA LYS A 232 -33.97 6.25 -0.65
C LYS A 232 -33.78 7.76 -0.46
N ASP A 233 -32.82 8.16 0.38
CA ASP A 233 -32.44 9.55 0.60
C ASP A 233 -31.06 9.80 -0.01
N VAL A 234 -31.02 10.58 -1.11
CA VAL A 234 -29.78 10.88 -1.82
C VAL A 234 -28.85 11.76 -0.99
N SER A 235 -29.39 12.72 -0.23
CA SER A 235 -28.57 13.63 0.59
C SER A 235 -27.87 12.85 1.71
N LEU A 236 -28.61 12.01 2.42
CA LEU A 236 -28.05 11.13 3.44
C LEU A 236 -27.07 10.10 2.88
N TYR A 237 -27.38 9.56 1.69
CA TYR A 237 -26.48 8.64 0.98
C TYR A 237 -25.13 9.30 0.70
N MET A 238 -25.10 10.50 0.12
CA MET A 238 -23.87 11.21 -0.18
C MET A 238 -23.03 11.51 1.06
N GLU A 239 -23.67 11.92 2.16
CA GLU A 239 -22.96 12.17 3.42
C GLU A 239 -22.32 10.90 3.98
N LYS A 240 -23.06 9.78 3.99
CA LYS A 240 -22.55 8.49 4.45
C LYS A 240 -21.45 7.94 3.56
N VAL A 241 -21.54 8.10 2.23
CA VAL A 241 -20.48 7.71 1.30
C VAL A 241 -19.20 8.50 1.55
N LYS A 242 -19.29 9.84 1.71
CA LYS A 242 -18.12 10.67 2.04
C LYS A 242 -17.44 10.22 3.33
N ALA A 243 -18.23 10.02 4.39
CA ALA A 243 -17.72 9.51 5.66
C ALA A 243 -17.05 8.13 5.51
N LYS A 244 -17.64 7.23 4.72
CA LYS A 244 -17.08 5.89 4.47
C LYS A 244 -15.75 5.93 3.71
N ILE A 245 -15.61 6.81 2.73
CA ILE A 245 -14.33 7.01 2.00
C ILE A 245 -13.24 7.48 2.99
N GLU A 246 -13.55 8.43 3.87
CA GLU A 246 -12.60 8.93 4.87
C GLU A 246 -12.22 7.86 5.91
N GLU A 247 -13.20 7.09 6.41
CA GLU A 247 -12.98 5.97 7.33
C GLU A 247 -12.06 4.90 6.71
N GLU A 248 -12.30 4.52 5.46
CA GLU A 248 -11.48 3.52 4.76
C GLU A 248 -10.09 4.04 4.43
N LEU A 249 -9.93 5.33 4.09
CA LEU A 249 -8.62 5.94 3.92
C LEU A 249 -7.83 5.99 5.23
N PHE A 250 -8.50 6.28 6.35
CA PHE A 250 -7.88 6.22 7.67
C PHE A 250 -7.43 4.78 8.01
N ARG A 251 -8.29 3.79 7.73
CA ARG A 251 -7.96 2.37 7.89
C ARG A 251 -6.80 1.94 7.00
N ALA A 252 -6.80 2.36 5.73
CA ALA A 252 -5.72 2.09 4.80
C ALA A 252 -4.38 2.64 5.32
N ARG A 253 -4.36 3.86 5.87
CA ARG A 253 -3.15 4.45 6.46
C ARG A 253 -2.63 3.69 7.68
N ARG A 254 -3.51 3.01 8.41
CA ARG A 254 -3.14 2.24 9.60
C ARG A 254 -2.50 0.89 9.25
N PHE A 255 -2.88 0.27 8.14
CA PHE A 255 -2.44 -1.11 7.80
C PHE A 255 -1.60 -1.23 6.53
N LEU A 256 -1.83 -0.39 5.53
CA LEU A 256 -1.37 -0.60 4.15
C LEU A 256 -0.16 0.26 3.79
N HIS A 257 0.49 -0.13 2.70
CA HIS A 257 1.50 0.69 2.04
C HIS A 257 0.84 1.89 1.33
N TYR A 258 1.52 3.03 1.28
CA TYR A 258 0.95 4.29 0.76
C TYR A 258 0.53 4.22 -0.71
N SER A 259 1.14 3.33 -1.49
CA SER A 259 0.77 3.09 -2.90
C SER A 259 -0.68 2.62 -3.06
N SER A 260 -1.27 2.02 -2.02
CA SER A 260 -2.62 1.49 -2.04
C SER A 260 -3.67 2.56 -1.79
N PHE A 261 -3.35 3.67 -1.13
CA PHE A 261 -4.32 4.70 -0.73
C PHE A 261 -5.18 5.21 -1.90
N PRO A 262 -4.62 5.64 -3.04
CA PRO A 262 -5.45 6.04 -4.18
C PRO A 262 -6.29 4.90 -4.74
N LYS A 263 -5.80 3.65 -4.72
CA LYS A 263 -6.54 2.48 -5.22
C LYS A 263 -7.73 2.14 -4.33
N VAL A 264 -7.58 2.26 -3.00
CA VAL A 264 -8.69 2.07 -2.04
C VAL A 264 -9.77 3.13 -2.25
N SER A 265 -9.37 4.40 -2.36
CA SER A 265 -10.29 5.51 -2.63
C SER A 265 -11.07 5.25 -3.92
N HIS A 266 -10.35 4.92 -5.00
CA HIS A 266 -10.95 4.68 -6.30
C HIS A 266 -11.90 3.48 -6.31
N ARG A 267 -11.56 2.39 -5.61
CA ARG A 267 -12.43 1.21 -5.46
C ARG A 267 -13.72 1.56 -4.71
N CYS A 268 -13.62 2.39 -3.67
CA CYS A 268 -14.77 2.89 -2.90
C CYS A 268 -15.67 3.79 -3.77
N GLU A 269 -15.09 4.76 -4.47
CA GLU A 269 -15.81 5.65 -5.39
C GLU A 269 -16.48 4.87 -6.53
N THR A 270 -15.83 3.85 -7.07
CA THR A 270 -16.39 3.01 -8.14
C THR A 270 -17.69 2.33 -7.67
N HIS A 271 -17.64 1.60 -6.55
CA HIS A 271 -18.79 0.83 -6.08
C HIS A 271 -19.85 1.66 -5.36
N MET A 272 -19.49 2.78 -4.73
CA MET A 272 -20.44 3.60 -3.97
C MET A 272 -20.94 4.82 -4.74
N VAL A 273 -20.26 5.27 -5.80
CA VAL A 273 -20.65 6.46 -6.59
C VAL A 273 -20.90 6.09 -8.04
N ALA A 274 -19.90 5.55 -8.74
CA ALA A 274 -19.97 5.36 -10.19
C ALA A 274 -21.07 4.35 -10.61
N GLU A 275 -21.24 3.26 -9.85
CA GLU A 275 -22.30 2.27 -10.10
C GLU A 275 -23.71 2.78 -9.77
N HIS A 276 -23.83 3.93 -9.10
CA HIS A 276 -25.10 4.47 -8.59
C HIS A 276 -25.39 5.91 -9.03
N LEU A 277 -24.76 6.36 -10.13
CA LEU A 277 -24.92 7.72 -10.66
C LEU A 277 -26.38 8.08 -10.96
N GLN A 278 -27.17 7.15 -11.48
CA GLN A 278 -28.59 7.40 -11.78
C GLN A 278 -29.40 7.78 -10.52
N PHE A 279 -29.11 7.16 -9.39
CA PHE A 279 -29.73 7.49 -8.11
C PHE A 279 -29.29 8.87 -7.62
N LEU A 280 -28.02 9.23 -7.79
CA LEU A 280 -27.54 10.57 -7.45
C LEU A 280 -28.20 11.65 -8.33
N TYR A 281 -28.32 11.38 -9.63
CA TYR A 281 -28.90 12.32 -10.58
C TYR A 281 -30.41 12.55 -10.38
N SER A 282 -31.15 11.61 -9.79
CA SER A 282 -32.59 11.75 -9.61
C SER A 282 -32.96 12.96 -8.74
N GLU A 283 -32.10 13.33 -7.79
CA GLU A 283 -32.32 14.47 -6.89
C GLU A 283 -31.58 15.75 -7.33
N CYS A 284 -30.76 15.69 -8.39
CA CYS A 284 -29.95 16.83 -8.84
C CYS A 284 -30.81 18.06 -9.18
N ASN A 285 -31.89 17.87 -9.94
CA ASN A 285 -32.84 18.95 -10.26
C ASN A 285 -33.45 19.57 -9.00
N GLY A 286 -33.89 18.73 -8.05
CA GLY A 286 -34.48 19.18 -6.79
C GLY A 286 -33.47 19.91 -5.90
N MET A 287 -32.19 19.51 -5.90
CA MET A 287 -31.13 20.21 -5.18
C MET A 287 -30.86 21.60 -5.76
N VAL A 288 -30.80 21.72 -7.08
CA VAL A 288 -30.54 23.00 -7.75
C VAL A 288 -31.73 23.95 -7.58
N GLN A 289 -32.96 23.50 -7.83
CA GLN A 289 -34.16 24.35 -7.73
C GLN A 289 -34.41 24.89 -6.32
N ASN A 290 -34.10 24.11 -5.29
CA ASN A 290 -34.26 24.49 -3.89
C ASN A 290 -32.98 25.08 -3.28
N GLU A 291 -31.96 25.36 -4.10
CA GLU A 291 -30.67 25.90 -3.66
C GLU A 291 -30.04 25.15 -2.47
N ARG A 292 -30.09 23.81 -2.47
CA ARG A 292 -29.52 22.96 -1.42
C ARG A 292 -27.99 22.92 -1.52
N LYS A 293 -27.34 24.02 -1.11
CA LYS A 293 -25.89 24.25 -1.28
C LYS A 293 -25.01 23.14 -0.68
N LYS A 294 -25.36 22.61 0.49
CA LYS A 294 -24.62 21.52 1.14
C LYS A 294 -24.64 20.25 0.29
N ASP A 295 -25.83 19.87 -0.18
CA ASP A 295 -26.03 18.68 -1.01
C ASP A 295 -25.33 18.81 -2.36
N LEU A 296 -25.41 19.98 -2.99
CA LEU A 296 -24.69 20.28 -4.23
C LEU A 296 -23.17 20.20 -4.07
N SER A 297 -22.64 20.70 -2.94
CA SER A 297 -21.21 20.58 -2.62
C SER A 297 -20.79 19.12 -2.45
N ASN A 298 -21.60 18.33 -1.72
CA ASN A 298 -21.35 16.89 -1.56
C ASN A 298 -21.40 16.14 -2.89
N MET A 299 -22.38 16.47 -3.74
CA MET A 299 -22.51 15.88 -5.07
C MET A 299 -21.31 16.23 -5.94
N TYR A 300 -20.89 17.49 -5.97
CA TYR A 300 -19.69 17.93 -6.69
C TYR A 300 -18.44 17.17 -6.24
N ASP A 301 -18.24 17.03 -4.93
CA ASP A 301 -17.08 16.34 -4.36
C ASP A 301 -17.03 14.85 -4.73
N LEU A 302 -18.17 14.19 -4.83
CA LEU A 302 -18.25 12.78 -5.21
C LEU A 302 -18.12 12.57 -6.73
N LEU A 303 -18.69 13.47 -7.54
CA LEU A 303 -18.69 13.33 -8.99
C LEU A 303 -17.36 13.77 -9.63
N LYS A 304 -16.57 14.65 -9.01
CA LYS A 304 -15.30 15.15 -9.59
C LYS A 304 -14.24 14.08 -9.80
N SER A 305 -14.26 13.00 -9.00
CA SER A 305 -13.32 11.88 -9.10
C SER A 305 -13.79 10.79 -10.08
N VAL A 306 -15.04 10.85 -10.54
CA VAL A 306 -15.63 9.88 -11.48
C VAL A 306 -15.63 10.45 -12.89
N GLN A 307 -15.04 9.71 -13.83
CA GLN A 307 -14.93 10.14 -15.22
C GLN A 307 -16.31 10.43 -15.84
N ASN A 308 -16.44 11.60 -16.47
CA ASN A 308 -17.66 12.09 -17.14
C ASN A 308 -18.90 12.26 -16.23
N ALA A 309 -18.79 12.07 -14.91
CA ALA A 309 -19.95 12.12 -14.03
C ALA A 309 -20.45 13.55 -13.74
N MET A 310 -19.59 14.55 -13.95
CA MET A 310 -19.88 15.97 -13.72
C MET A 310 -20.83 16.61 -14.73
N VAL A 311 -20.95 16.04 -15.94
CA VAL A 311 -21.67 16.68 -17.07
C VAL A 311 -23.12 16.98 -16.69
N VAL A 312 -23.82 16.01 -16.10
CA VAL A 312 -25.23 16.16 -15.71
C VAL A 312 -25.43 17.28 -14.68
N LEU A 313 -24.55 17.38 -13.69
CA LEU A 313 -24.63 18.43 -12.67
C LEU A 313 -24.42 19.81 -13.29
N VAL A 314 -23.42 19.93 -14.17
CA VAL A 314 -23.11 21.20 -14.87
C VAL A 314 -24.27 21.62 -15.75
N ASP A 315 -24.81 20.72 -16.57
CA ASP A 315 -25.94 21.02 -17.46
C ASP A 315 -27.19 21.42 -16.67
N THR A 316 -27.48 20.71 -15.57
CA THR A 316 -28.63 21.02 -14.70
C THR A 316 -28.51 22.42 -14.07
N VAL A 317 -27.32 22.78 -13.60
CA VAL A 317 -27.06 24.11 -13.03
C VAL A 317 -27.13 25.19 -14.11
N LEU A 318 -26.57 24.95 -15.30
CA LEU A 318 -26.63 25.89 -16.42
C LEU A 318 -28.07 26.18 -16.85
N ASP A 319 -28.89 25.15 -16.99
CA ASP A 319 -30.28 25.31 -17.39
C ASP A 319 -31.14 25.98 -16.31
N HIS A 320 -30.85 25.74 -15.03
CA HIS A 320 -31.46 26.50 -13.94
C HIS A 320 -31.10 27.99 -13.99
N ILE A 321 -29.83 28.34 -14.19
CA ILE A 321 -29.38 29.74 -14.31
C ILE A 321 -30.04 30.42 -15.51
N LYS A 322 -30.12 29.76 -16.66
CA LYS A 322 -30.83 30.30 -17.85
C LYS A 322 -32.30 30.56 -17.53
N THR A 323 -32.97 29.61 -16.89
CA THR A 323 -34.40 29.70 -16.57
C THR A 323 -34.67 30.82 -15.57
N GLN A 324 -33.87 30.92 -14.50
CA GLN A 324 -33.93 32.00 -13.52
C GLN A 324 -33.67 33.37 -14.18
N GLY A 325 -32.63 33.48 -15.02
CA GLY A 325 -32.29 34.72 -15.73
C GLY A 325 -33.41 35.19 -16.68
N LEU A 326 -34.04 34.25 -17.40
CA LEU A 326 -35.20 34.55 -18.23
C LEU A 326 -36.41 34.97 -17.39
N ALA A 327 -36.68 34.30 -16.27
CA ALA A 327 -37.79 34.63 -15.38
C ALA A 327 -37.64 36.03 -14.76
N VAL A 328 -36.44 36.40 -14.32
CA VAL A 328 -36.15 37.76 -13.83
C VAL A 328 -36.35 38.79 -14.94
N SER A 329 -35.82 38.53 -16.15
CA SER A 329 -36.00 39.43 -17.30
C SER A 329 -37.47 39.64 -17.67
N ILE A 330 -38.29 38.58 -17.60
CA ILE A 330 -39.72 38.62 -17.88
C ILE A 330 -40.48 39.31 -16.74
N ASN A 331 -40.15 39.04 -15.47
CA ASN A 331 -40.76 39.70 -14.32
C ASN A 331 -40.46 41.19 -14.30
N ASP A 332 -39.24 41.61 -14.65
CA ASP A 332 -38.90 43.03 -14.82
C ASP A 332 -39.72 43.67 -15.95
N LEU A 333 -39.91 42.96 -17.06
CA LEU A 333 -40.79 43.39 -18.17
C LEU A 333 -42.27 43.47 -17.76
N ILE A 334 -42.76 42.53 -16.96
CA ILE A 334 -44.13 42.52 -16.44
C ILE A 334 -44.32 43.64 -15.40
N LEU A 335 -43.38 43.83 -14.48
CA LEU A 335 -43.36 44.95 -13.54
C LEU A 335 -43.34 46.29 -14.28
N PHE A 336 -42.50 46.44 -15.31
CA PHE A 336 -42.49 47.62 -16.17
C PHE A 336 -43.84 47.85 -16.87
N ARG A 337 -44.51 46.78 -17.30
CA ARG A 337 -45.79 46.86 -18.02
C ARG A 337 -46.97 47.11 -17.08
N ILE A 338 -46.93 46.61 -15.85
CA ILE A 338 -47.89 46.91 -14.77
C ILE A 338 -47.73 48.36 -14.31
N LEU A 339 -46.49 48.83 -14.09
CA LEU A 339 -46.21 50.21 -13.69
C LEU A 339 -46.61 51.24 -14.77
N LYS A 340 -46.53 50.89 -16.06
CA LYS A 340 -47.02 51.75 -17.16
C LYS A 340 -48.53 51.73 -17.37
N ASN A 341 -49.27 50.78 -16.78
CA ASN A 341 -50.72 50.64 -16.92
C ASN A 341 -51.50 51.18 -15.70
N ILE A 342 -50.86 51.91 -14.79
CA ILE A 342 -51.57 52.67 -13.75
C ILE A 342 -52.12 53.95 -14.40
N PRO A 343 -53.44 54.12 -14.58
CA PRO A 343 -53.98 55.38 -15.07
C PRO A 343 -53.78 56.44 -13.99
N ILE A 344 -52.97 57.45 -14.30
CA ILE A 344 -52.86 58.67 -13.50
C ILE A 344 -54.20 59.40 -13.65
N GLN A 345 -55.04 59.35 -12.61
CA GLN A 345 -56.25 60.17 -12.52
C GLN A 345 -55.85 61.66 -12.65
N PRO A 346 -56.40 62.43 -13.60
CA PRO A 346 -56.13 63.85 -13.68
C PRO A 346 -56.98 64.55 -12.62
N TYR A 347 -56.38 64.94 -11.49
CA TYR A 347 -57.02 65.92 -10.62
C TYR A 347 -57.07 67.26 -11.34
N GLY A 348 -58.25 67.61 -11.82
CA GLY A 348 -58.59 68.92 -12.37
C GLY A 348 -58.54 69.99 -11.28
N PHE A 349 -57.86 71.08 -11.59
CA PHE A 349 -58.00 72.36 -10.90
C PHE A 349 -59.43 72.89 -11.09
N ILE A 350 -60.14 73.12 -9.99
CA ILE A 350 -61.34 73.96 -9.99
C ILE A 350 -60.87 75.41 -10.03
N ALA A 351 -61.29 76.13 -11.08
CA ALA A 351 -61.19 77.58 -11.17
C ALA A 351 -62.15 78.24 -10.16
N VAL A 352 -61.66 79.24 -9.43
CA VAL A 352 -62.50 80.29 -8.86
C VAL A 352 -61.92 81.62 -9.33
N THR A 353 -62.70 82.32 -10.15
CA THR A 353 -62.52 83.71 -10.54
C THR A 353 -63.19 84.63 -9.52
N ASN A 354 -62.49 85.74 -9.22
CA ASN A 354 -62.88 86.96 -8.48
C ASN A 354 -63.21 86.86 -6.99
#